data_AF-A0A198YZT7-F1
#
_entry.id   AF-A0A198YZT7-F1
#
_cell.length_a   1.000
_cell.length_b   1.000
_cell.length_c   1.000
_cell.angle_alpha   90.00
_cell.angle_beta   90.00
_cell.angle_gamma   90.00
#
_symmetry.space_group_name_H-M   'P 1'
#
loop_
_entity.id
_entity.type
_entity.pdbx_description
1 polymer ?
#
loop_
_entity_poly.entity_id
_entity_poly.type
_entity_poly.pdbx_seq_one_letter_code
_entity_poly.pdbx_strand_id
1 'polypeptide(L)' 'MTIDDALLDAAMTAAGLATKKATVEQAFRNLVEKHRRKNAIADLAGIGWEGDIDAIRRDRSDDTR' A
#
# COMPACT_ATOMS: atom_id res chain seq x y z
N MET A 1 -21.18 19.81 -0.35
CA MET A 1 -19.90 19.15 -0.03
C MET A 1 -18.80 20.04 -0.57
N THR A 2 -17.99 20.64 0.29
CA THR A 2 -16.94 21.59 -0.11
C THR A 2 -15.61 20.85 0.01
N ILE A 3 -15.06 20.43 -1.13
CA ILE A 3 -13.66 20.01 -1.23
C ILE A 3 -12.89 21.20 -1.80
N ASP A 4 -11.69 21.43 -1.29
CA ASP A 4 -10.76 22.40 -1.86
C ASP A 4 -10.46 22.06 -3.33
N ASP A 5 -10.75 23.00 -4.24
CA ASP A 5 -10.56 22.78 -5.68
C ASP A 5 -9.09 22.59 -6.06
N ALA A 6 -8.14 23.24 -5.37
CA ALA A 6 -6.71 23.06 -5.63
C ALA A 6 -6.26 21.66 -5.21
N LEU A 7 -6.80 21.13 -4.10
CA LEU A 7 -6.56 19.74 -3.69
C LEU A 7 -7.10 18.77 -4.74
N LEU A 8 -8.27 19.06 -5.30
CA LEU A 8 -8.91 18.19 -6.29
C LEU A 8 -8.16 18.20 -7.62
N ASP A 9 -7.68 19.36 -8.06
CA ASP A 9 -6.86 19.50 -9.27
C ASP A 9 -5.50 18.80 -9.12
N ALA A 10 -4.86 18.93 -7.95
CA ALA A 10 -3.64 18.20 -7.63
C ALA A 10 -3.88 16.68 -7.66
N ALA A 11 -4.99 16.22 -7.09
CA ALA A 11 -5.36 14.80 -7.08
C ALA A 11 -5.70 14.29 -8.50
N MET A 12 -6.42 15.08 -9.30
CA MET A 12 -6.73 14.77 -10.70
C MET A 12 -5.44 14.65 -11.52
N THR A 13 -4.50 15.57 -11.34
CA THR A 13 -3.19 15.55 -12.01
C THR A 13 -2.37 14.34 -11.60
N ALA A 14 -2.29 14.04 -10.31
CA ALA A 14 -1.56 12.89 -9.79
C ALA A 14 -2.17 11.55 -10.22
N ALA A 15 -3.50 11.50 -10.37
CA ALA A 15 -4.21 10.30 -10.79
C ALA A 15 -4.38 10.17 -12.32
N GLY A 16 -4.11 11.23 -13.08
CA GLY A 16 -4.35 11.27 -14.53
C GLY A 16 -5.83 11.22 -14.92
N LEU A 17 -6.73 11.71 -14.06
CA LEU A 17 -8.18 11.59 -14.23
C LEU A 17 -8.82 12.89 -14.69
N ALA A 18 -9.70 12.80 -15.69
CA ALA A 18 -10.34 13.95 -16.31
C ALA A 18 -11.50 14.55 -15.51
N THR A 19 -12.01 13.87 -14.47
CA THR A 19 -13.18 14.35 -13.73
C THR A 19 -13.00 14.30 -12.21
N LYS A 20 -13.61 15.30 -11.56
CA LYS A 20 -13.74 15.41 -10.11
C LYS A 20 -14.35 14.14 -9.49
N LYS A 21 -15.43 13.63 -10.09
CA LYS A 21 -16.13 12.42 -9.63
C LYS A 21 -15.22 11.18 -9.67
N ALA A 22 -14.58 10.91 -10.81
CA ALA A 22 -13.69 9.76 -10.94
C ALA A 22 -12.53 9.81 -9.93
N THR A 23 -12.00 11.01 -9.69
CA THR A 23 -10.90 11.23 -8.73
C THR A 23 -11.32 10.92 -7.30
N VAL A 24 -12.50 11.38 -6.89
CA VAL A 24 -13.05 11.09 -5.56
C VAL A 24 -13.36 9.60 -5.41
N GLU A 25 -13.97 8.97 -6.42
CA GLU A 25 -14.25 7.52 -6.39
C GLU A 25 -12.97 6.68 -6.29
N GLN A 26 -11.92 7.03 -7.05
CA GLN A 26 -10.62 6.37 -6.96
C GLN A 26 -9.96 6.59 -5.60
N ALA A 27 -10.04 7.80 -5.04
CA ALA A 27 -9.51 8.10 -3.71
C ALA A 27 -10.18 7.22 -2.63
N PHE A 28 -11.51 7.07 -2.68
CA PHE A 28 -12.24 6.20 -1.74
C PHE A 28 -11.90 4.73 -1.91
N ARG A 29 -11.80 4.23 -3.16
CA ARG A 29 -11.36 2.85 -3.41
C ARG A 29 -9.98 2.59 -2.82
N ASN A 30 -9.04 3.52 -3.06
CA ASN A 30 -7.69 3.41 -2.53
C ASN A 30 -7.65 3.44 -0.99
N LEU A 31 -8.50 4.26 -0.36
CA LEU A 31 -8.61 4.31 1.10
C LEU A 31 -9.09 2.97 1.68
N VAL A 32 -10.15 2.40 1.11
CA VAL A 32 -10.70 1.10 1.53
C VAL A 32 -9.65 -0.01 1.36
N GLU A 33 -8.96 -0.08 0.22
CA GLU A 33 -7.95 -1.10 -0.03
C GLU A 33 -6.70 -0.93 0.86
N LYS A 34 -6.28 0.30 1.16
CA LYS A 34 -5.23 0.55 2.15
C LYS A 34 -5.64 0.08 3.54
N HIS A 35 -6.88 0.35 3.95
CA HIS A 35 -7.39 -0.08 5.25
C HIS A 35 -7.43 -1.61 5.36
N ARG A 36 -7.95 -2.30 4.34
CA ARG A 36 -7.99 -3.78 4.28
C ARG A 36 -6.59 -4.39 4.40
N ARG A 37 -5.61 -3.90 3.64
CA ARG A 37 -4.23 -4.39 3.70
C ARG A 37 -3.59 -4.15 5.07
N LYS A 38 -3.82 -2.98 5.67
CA LYS A 38 -3.31 -2.68 7.01
C LYS A 38 -3.86 -3.66 8.05
N ASN A 39 -5.16 -3.97 7.98
CA ASN A 39 -5.79 -4.92 8.90
C ASN A 39 -5.23 -6.34 8.68
N ALA A 40 -5.10 -6.77 7.42
CA ALA A 40 -4.49 -8.07 7.13
C ALA A 40 -3.06 -8.20 7.70
N ILE A 41 -2.24 -7.15 7.61
CA ILE A 41 -0.90 -7.14 8.23
C ILE A 41 -1.00 -7.17 9.76
N ALA A 42 -1.95 -6.44 10.35
CA ALA A 42 -2.16 -6.45 11.79
C ALA A 42 -2.63 -7.83 12.29
N ASP A 43 -3.43 -8.55 11.51
CA ASP A 43 -3.88 -9.92 11.83
C ASP A 43 -2.71 -10.93 11.81
N LEU A 44 -1.65 -10.62 11.05
CA LEU A 44 -0.39 -11.38 11.06
C LEU A 44 0.53 -11.01 12.23
N ALA A 45 0.16 -10.06 13.09
CA ALA A 45 0.95 -9.76 14.28
C ALA A 45 0.76 -10.86 15.34
N GLY A 46 1.88 -11.45 15.79
CA GLY A 46 1.86 -12.41 16.90
C GLY A 46 1.69 -13.89 16.50
N ILE A 47 1.44 -14.21 15.24
CA ILE A 47 1.46 -15.60 14.72
C ILE A 47 2.87 -16.22 14.71
N GLY A 48 3.91 -15.45 15.05
CA GLY A 48 5.29 -15.93 15.17
C GLY A 48 5.90 -16.32 13.83
N TRP A 49 7.22 -16.56 13.83
CA TRP A 49 7.92 -17.16 12.71
C TRP A 49 8.95 -18.14 13.29
N GLU A 50 8.90 -19.40 12.85
CA GLU A 50 9.67 -20.52 13.44
C GLU A 50 10.97 -20.84 12.68
N GLY A 51 11.34 -20.08 11.65
CA GLY A 51 12.59 -20.33 10.93
C GLY A 51 13.83 -19.83 11.66
N ASP A 52 15.01 -20.16 11.12
CA ASP A 52 16.29 -19.55 11.50
C ASP A 52 16.71 -18.53 10.42
N ILE A 53 16.70 -17.23 10.78
CA ILE A 53 17.06 -16.15 9.84
C ILE A 53 18.52 -16.30 9.38
N ASP A 54 19.39 -16.78 10.27
CA ASP A 54 20.81 -16.91 9.99
C ASP A 54 21.09 -18.09 9.06
N ALA A 55 20.32 -19.18 9.16
CA ALA A 55 20.40 -20.29 8.21
C ALA A 55 20.06 -19.85 6.78
N ILE A 56 19.01 -19.04 6.60
CA ILE A 56 18.58 -18.55 5.28
C ILE A 56 19.62 -17.58 4.68
N ARG A 57 20.28 -16.77 5.50
CA ARG A 57 21.29 -15.81 5.02
C ARG A 57 22.59 -16.48 4.59
N ARG A 58 22.99 -17.56 5.26
CA ARG A 58 24.21 -18.32 4.93
C ARG A 58 24.13 -19.01 3.58
N ASP A 59 22.95 -19.52 3.21
CA ASP A 59 22.71 -20.19 1.92
C ASP A 59 22.88 -19.24 0.71
N ARG A 60 22.69 -17.93 0.92
CA ARG A 60 22.80 -16.93 -0.15
C ARG A 60 24.24 -16.44 -0.39
N SER A 61 25.14 -16.64 0.56
CA SER A 61 26.55 -16.23 0.45
C SER A 61 27.46 -17.26 -0.23
N ASP A 62 26.95 -18.45 -0.51
CA ASP A 62 27.73 -19.52 -1.16
C ASP A 62 27.67 -19.46 -2.70
N ASP A 63 26.90 -18.54 -3.28
CA ASP A 63 26.90 -18.25 -4.73
C ASP A 63 27.93 -17.15 -5.07
N THR A 64 29.19 -17.47 -4.83
CA THR A 64 30.33 -16.80 -5.47
C THR A 64 31.40 -17.87 -5.70
N ARG A 65 31.26 -18.61 -6.80
CA ARG A 65 32.37 -19.35 -7.40
C ARG A 65 32.25 -19.45 -8.91
#